data_AF-A0A4Q2ZBF9-F1
#
_entry.id   AF-A0A4Q2ZBF9-F1
#
_cell.length_a   1.000
_cell.length_b   1.000
_cell.length_c   1.000
_cell.angle_alpha   90.00
_cell.angle_beta   90.00
_cell.angle_gamma   90.00
#
_symmetry.space_group_name_H-M   'P 1'
#
loop_
_entity.id
_entity.type
_entity.pdbx_description
1 polymer ?
#
loop_
_entity_poly.entity_id
_entity_poly.type
_entity_poly.pdbx_seq_one_letter_code
_entity_poly.pdbx_strand_id
1 'polypeptide(L)'
;MASSTDHTHHIKIRSTQMEMGAGGTATRDEDYDRKLQAAQQELDRIQAQREELERKKTELEELTGRKRTFLSQQVELTEKLTSSLTLIDRELFEMRQEAEDLEQCRVCFAAHLDKIQKFNPEQWTRDNLSEKLEKASMAIDIAADEYDQAAAHFTNSRSGAIFGRPSKRGRGAVKH
;
A
#
# COMPACT_ATOMS: atom_id res chain seq x y z
N MET A 1 4.15 -48.66 17.95
CA MET A 1 3.89 -50.08 17.64
C MET A 1 3.37 -50.14 16.20
N ALA A 2 4.25 -50.36 15.22
CA ALA A 2 3.86 -50.66 13.84
C ALA A 2 4.91 -51.63 13.28
N SER A 3 4.47 -52.84 12.96
CA SER A 3 5.27 -54.01 12.62
C SER A 3 5.72 -53.96 11.15
N SER A 4 7.03 -53.87 10.91
CA SER A 4 7.61 -54.17 9.61
C SER A 4 7.66 -55.70 9.45
N THR A 5 6.96 -56.22 8.46
CA THR A 5 6.98 -57.64 8.10
C THR A 5 8.10 -57.87 7.08
N ASP A 6 9.16 -58.57 7.48
CA ASP A 6 10.20 -59.05 6.57
C ASP A 6 9.62 -60.11 5.63
N HIS A 7 9.53 -59.80 4.34
CA HIS A 7 9.12 -60.73 3.29
C HIS A 7 10.36 -61.40 2.68
N THR A 8 10.77 -62.52 3.28
CA THR A 8 11.87 -63.36 2.77
C THR A 8 11.36 -64.18 1.58
N HIS A 9 11.63 -63.73 0.35
CA HIS A 9 11.28 -64.51 -0.84
C HIS A 9 12.30 -65.63 -1.07
N HIS A 10 11.87 -66.87 -0.78
CA HIS A 10 12.65 -68.07 -1.04
C HIS A 10 12.66 -68.39 -2.55
N ILE A 11 13.75 -68.04 -3.23
CA ILE A 11 13.97 -68.46 -4.61
C ILE A 11 14.41 -69.93 -4.59
N LYS A 12 13.46 -70.84 -4.87
CA LYS A 12 13.78 -72.22 -5.21
C LYS A 12 14.44 -72.21 -6.58
N ILE A 13 15.77 -72.24 -6.60
CA ILE A 13 16.57 -72.45 -7.82
C ILE A 13 16.24 -73.87 -8.32
N ARG A 14 15.28 -73.96 -9.24
CA ARG A 14 15.17 -75.13 -10.12
C ARG A 14 16.37 -75.07 -11.06
N SER A 15 17.33 -75.94 -10.82
CA SER A 15 18.45 -76.21 -11.73
C SER A 15 17.88 -76.42 -13.13
N THR A 16 18.03 -75.40 -13.97
CA THR A 16 17.62 -75.45 -15.38
C THR A 16 18.64 -76.33 -16.08
N GLN A 17 18.27 -77.57 -16.31
CA GLN A 17 19.03 -78.52 -17.08
C GLN A 17 18.95 -78.06 -18.55
N MET A 18 19.95 -77.30 -19.01
CA MET A 18 20.13 -76.98 -20.43
C MET A 18 20.69 -78.21 -21.14
N GLU A 19 19.86 -78.90 -21.89
CA GLU A 19 20.30 -79.86 -22.91
C GLU A 19 20.74 -79.04 -24.14
N MET A 20 22.05 -79.02 -24.39
CA MET A 20 22.67 -78.28 -25.49
C MET A 20 22.49 -79.03 -26.81
N GLY A 21 21.42 -78.70 -27.54
CA GLY A 21 21.37 -78.86 -28.99
C GLY A 21 22.16 -77.71 -29.66
N ALA A 22 23.26 -78.03 -30.34
CA ALA A 22 24.20 -77.07 -30.95
C ALA A 22 23.66 -76.35 -32.21
N GLY A 23 22.39 -75.93 -32.21
CA GLY A 23 21.74 -75.22 -33.32
C GLY A 23 20.81 -74.06 -32.92
N GLY A 24 20.79 -73.63 -31.65
CA GLY A 24 19.84 -72.63 -31.14
C GLY A 24 20.45 -71.31 -30.64
N THR A 25 21.73 -71.05 -30.90
CA THR A 25 22.42 -69.83 -30.42
C THR A 25 22.10 -68.59 -31.26
N ALA A 26 22.07 -68.73 -32.59
CA ALA A 26 21.80 -67.63 -33.52
C ALA A 26 20.40 -67.01 -33.33
N THR A 27 19.36 -67.83 -33.17
CA THR A 27 17.98 -67.34 -32.97
C THR A 27 17.78 -66.64 -31.63
N ARG A 28 18.57 -66.99 -30.62
CA ARG A 28 18.46 -66.44 -29.27
C ARG A 28 19.15 -65.10 -29.16
N ASP A 29 20.30 -64.93 -29.80
CA ASP A 29 21.02 -63.65 -29.87
C ASP A 29 20.22 -62.61 -30.69
N GLU A 30 19.57 -63.03 -31.79
CA GLU A 30 18.67 -62.15 -32.57
C GLU A 30 17.44 -61.66 -31.76
N ASP A 31 16.86 -62.51 -30.90
CA ASP A 31 15.76 -62.14 -30.01
C ASP A 31 16.21 -61.19 -28.88
N TYR A 32 17.43 -61.35 -28.38
CA TYR A 32 18.03 -60.41 -27.42
C TYR A 32 18.30 -59.05 -28.05
N ASP A 33 18.84 -59.02 -29.27
CA ASP A 33 19.07 -57.77 -30.02
C ASP A 33 17.76 -57.05 -30.33
N ARG A 34 16.71 -57.77 -30.72
CA ARG A 34 15.37 -57.18 -30.91
C ARG A 34 14.80 -56.61 -29.62
N LYS A 35 14.97 -57.32 -28.50
CA LYS A 35 14.49 -56.86 -27.19
C LYS A 35 15.29 -55.68 -26.67
N LEU A 36 16.60 -55.65 -26.93
CA LEU A 36 17.48 -54.53 -26.62
C LEU A 36 17.10 -53.30 -27.46
N GLN A 37 16.85 -53.49 -28.76
CA GLN A 37 16.40 -52.43 -29.65
C GLN A 37 15.03 -51.88 -29.25
N ALA A 38 14.08 -52.75 -28.87
CA ALA A 38 12.78 -52.34 -28.34
C ALA A 38 12.90 -51.59 -27.00
N ALA A 39 13.78 -52.05 -26.11
CA ALA A 39 14.06 -51.36 -24.85
C ALA A 39 14.72 -49.99 -25.08
N GLN A 40 15.62 -49.88 -26.05
CA GLN A 40 16.25 -48.61 -26.44
C GLN A 40 15.22 -47.62 -27.01
N GLN A 41 14.33 -48.08 -27.90
CA GLN A 41 13.26 -47.25 -28.43
C GLN A 41 12.29 -46.76 -27.34
N GLU A 42 11.97 -47.61 -26.37
CA GLU A 42 11.12 -47.22 -25.25
C GLU A 42 11.85 -46.24 -24.31
N LEU A 43 13.16 -46.40 -24.10
CA LEU A 43 13.98 -45.43 -23.37
C LEU A 43 14.00 -44.06 -24.06
N ASP A 44 14.21 -44.02 -25.38
CA ASP A 44 14.22 -42.77 -26.15
C ASP A 44 12.85 -42.08 -26.08
N ARG A 45 11.77 -42.85 -26.16
CA ARG A 45 10.40 -42.34 -26.00
C ARG A 45 10.17 -41.76 -24.61
N ILE A 46 10.57 -42.48 -23.56
CA ILE A 46 10.44 -42.01 -22.17
C ILE A 46 11.28 -40.75 -21.96
N GLN A 47 12.47 -40.68 -22.54
CA GLN A 47 13.35 -39.52 -22.43
C GLN A 47 12.73 -38.29 -23.12
N ALA A 48 12.21 -38.43 -24.34
CA ALA A 48 11.50 -37.35 -25.02
C ALA A 48 10.27 -36.86 -24.23
N GLN A 49 9.53 -37.79 -23.61
CA GLN A 49 8.40 -37.44 -22.73
C GLN A 49 8.86 -36.70 -21.46
N ARG A 50 9.99 -37.11 -20.86
CA ARG A 50 10.59 -36.43 -19.70
C ARG A 50 11.03 -35.01 -20.04
N GLU A 51 11.68 -34.81 -21.18
CA GLU A 51 12.12 -33.50 -21.65
C GLU A 51 10.93 -32.55 -21.89
N GLU A 52 9.87 -33.03 -22.54
CA GLU A 52 8.65 -32.24 -22.74
C GLU A 52 7.96 -31.88 -21.41
N LEU A 53 8.00 -32.80 -20.43
CA LEU A 53 7.42 -32.57 -19.12
C LEU A 53 8.24 -31.57 -18.30
N GLU A 54 9.56 -31.67 -18.29
CA GLU A 54 10.42 -30.67 -17.63
C GLU A 54 10.28 -29.30 -18.29
N ARG A 55 10.16 -29.21 -19.62
CA ARG A 55 9.89 -27.93 -20.30
C ARG A 55 8.60 -27.28 -19.81
N LYS A 56 7.50 -28.06 -19.77
CA LYS A 56 6.19 -27.58 -19.28
C LYS A 56 6.25 -27.18 -17.80
N LYS A 57 7.01 -27.93 -17.00
CA LYS A 57 7.21 -27.62 -15.59
C LYS A 57 7.94 -26.30 -15.40
N THR A 58 9.03 -26.05 -16.13
CA THR A 58 9.75 -24.77 -16.08
C THR A 58 8.84 -23.60 -16.49
N GLU A 59 8.06 -23.75 -17.58
CA GLU A 59 7.12 -22.71 -18.00
C GLU A 59 6.05 -22.41 -16.92
N LEU A 60 5.51 -23.46 -16.28
CA LEU A 60 4.55 -23.31 -15.20
C LEU A 60 5.16 -22.67 -13.96
N GLU A 61 6.39 -23.04 -13.60
CA GLU A 61 7.13 -22.43 -12.49
C GLU A 61 7.39 -20.95 -12.73
N GLU A 62 7.78 -20.55 -13.96
CA GLU A 62 7.94 -19.14 -14.32
C GLU A 62 6.62 -18.37 -14.23
N LEU A 63 5.54 -18.90 -14.79
CA LEU A 63 4.22 -18.27 -14.72
C LEU A 63 3.74 -18.13 -13.27
N THR A 64 3.98 -19.15 -12.45
CA THR A 64 3.65 -19.14 -11.02
C THR A 64 4.48 -18.09 -10.27
N GLY A 65 5.77 -17.97 -10.60
CA GLY A 65 6.65 -16.93 -10.06
C GLY A 65 6.17 -15.53 -10.43
N ARG A 66 5.87 -15.29 -11.72
CA ARG A 66 5.32 -14.00 -12.19
C ARG A 66 3.99 -13.66 -11.50
N LYS A 67 3.08 -14.64 -11.38
CA LYS A 67 1.81 -14.46 -10.68
C LYS A 67 2.02 -14.09 -9.21
N ARG A 68 2.96 -14.74 -8.51
CA ARG A 68 3.28 -14.44 -7.11
C ARG A 68 3.81 -13.02 -6.95
N THR A 69 4.74 -12.60 -7.81
CA THR A 69 5.27 -11.23 -7.81
C THR A 69 4.17 -10.21 -8.07
N PHE A 70 3.32 -10.45 -9.07
CA PHE A 70 2.19 -9.59 -9.38
C PHE A 70 1.23 -9.44 -8.20
N LEU A 71 0.83 -10.54 -7.56
CA LEU A 71 -0.05 -10.50 -6.39
C LEU A 71 0.57 -9.73 -5.23
N SER A 72 1.87 -9.90 -4.99
CA SER A 72 2.59 -9.14 -3.96
C SER A 72 2.57 -7.64 -4.25
N GLN A 73 2.88 -7.25 -5.50
CA GLN A 73 2.86 -5.85 -5.94
C GLN A 73 1.45 -5.25 -5.89
N GLN A 74 0.45 -6.03 -6.27
CA GLN A 74 -0.95 -5.63 -6.24
C GLN A 74 -1.40 -5.32 -4.80
N VAL A 75 -1.09 -6.21 -3.85
CA VAL A 75 -1.44 -6.01 -2.43
C VAL A 75 -0.73 -4.77 -1.89
N GLU A 76 0.59 -4.67 -2.07
CA GLU A 76 1.37 -3.53 -1.58
C GLU A 76 0.88 -2.19 -2.15
N LEU A 77 0.61 -2.13 -3.45
CA LEU A 77 0.12 -0.91 -4.08
C LEU A 77 -1.31 -0.58 -3.62
N THR A 78 -2.17 -1.58 -3.47
CA THR A 78 -3.55 -1.36 -2.99
C THR A 78 -3.55 -0.81 -1.56
N GLU A 79 -2.70 -1.33 -0.68
CA GLU A 79 -2.55 -0.84 0.68
C GLU A 79 -2.04 0.61 0.71
N LYS A 80 -0.98 0.91 -0.07
CA LYS A 80 -0.44 2.27 -0.19
C LYS A 80 -1.48 3.26 -0.70
N LEU A 81 -2.22 2.90 -1.75
CA LEU A 81 -3.27 3.75 -2.32
C LEU A 81 -4.40 3.97 -1.32
N THR A 82 -4.88 2.92 -0.65
CA THR A 82 -5.97 3.01 0.34
C THR A 82 -5.57 3.90 1.53
N SER A 83 -4.36 3.72 2.04
CA SER A 83 -3.81 4.57 3.11
C SER A 83 -3.69 6.03 2.67
N SER A 84 -3.13 6.26 1.47
CA SER A 84 -2.96 7.61 0.93
C SER A 84 -4.30 8.32 0.69
N LEU A 85 -5.30 7.62 0.17
CA LEU A 85 -6.65 8.17 -0.01
C LEU A 85 -7.26 8.61 1.32
N THR A 86 -7.16 7.77 2.35
CA THR A 86 -7.66 8.11 3.69
C THR A 86 -6.99 9.35 4.27
N LEU A 87 -5.67 9.50 4.09
CA LEU A 87 -4.92 10.68 4.53
C LEU A 87 -5.31 11.93 3.74
N ILE A 88 -5.51 11.80 2.42
CA ILE A 88 -5.95 12.91 1.56
C ILE A 88 -7.35 13.37 1.99
N ASP A 89 -8.29 12.45 2.21
CA ASP A 89 -9.65 12.79 2.62
C ASP A 89 -9.67 13.52 3.97
N ARG A 90 -8.81 13.08 4.91
CA ARG A 90 -8.64 13.75 6.19
C ARG A 90 -8.07 15.17 6.02
N GLU A 91 -7.00 15.35 5.26
CA GLU A 91 -6.44 16.69 5.03
C GLU A 91 -7.42 17.59 4.27
N LEU A 92 -8.20 17.06 3.32
CA LEU A 92 -9.26 17.79 2.63
C LEU A 92 -10.35 18.25 3.60
N PHE A 93 -10.74 17.41 4.56
CA PHE A 93 -11.69 17.77 5.60
C PHE A 93 -11.11 18.87 6.51
N GLU A 94 -9.89 18.70 7.02
CA GLU A 94 -9.22 19.69 7.86
C GLU A 94 -9.08 21.05 7.16
N MET A 95 -8.76 21.06 5.86
CA MET A 95 -8.69 22.28 5.06
C MET A 95 -10.04 22.96 4.86
N ARG A 96 -11.13 22.18 4.70
CA ARG A 96 -12.48 22.75 4.57
C ARG A 96 -12.92 23.38 5.89
N GLN A 97 -12.67 22.72 7.01
CA GLN A 97 -12.96 23.26 8.33
C GLN A 97 -12.17 24.55 8.58
N GLU A 98 -10.86 24.56 8.29
CA GLU A 98 -10.03 25.77 8.43
C GLU A 98 -10.53 26.92 7.54
N ALA A 99 -11.03 26.61 6.33
CA ALA A 99 -11.63 27.61 5.45
C ALA A 99 -12.96 28.18 5.99
N GLU A 100 -13.80 27.34 6.59
CA GLU A 100 -15.04 27.76 7.26
C GLU A 100 -14.75 28.66 8.46
N ASP A 101 -13.79 28.28 9.30
CA ASP A 101 -13.34 29.08 10.45
C ASP A 101 -12.83 30.46 10.00
N LEU A 102 -12.05 30.49 8.91
CA LEU A 102 -11.56 31.74 8.32
C LEU A 102 -12.69 32.62 7.78
N GLU A 103 -13.69 32.03 7.14
CA GLU A 103 -14.84 32.79 6.63
C GLU A 103 -15.65 33.38 7.77
N GLN A 104 -15.86 32.63 8.87
CA GLN A 104 -16.50 33.16 10.07
C GLN A 104 -15.69 34.32 10.66
N CYS A 105 -14.37 34.17 10.78
CA CYS A 105 -13.46 35.20 11.25
C CYS A 105 -13.51 36.45 10.35
N ARG A 106 -13.51 36.27 9.02
CA ARG A 106 -13.64 37.35 8.04
C ARG A 106 -14.94 38.13 8.22
N VAL A 107 -16.07 37.46 8.35
CA VAL A 107 -17.38 38.11 8.58
C VAL A 107 -17.37 38.89 9.89
N CYS A 108 -16.83 38.31 10.96
CA CYS A 108 -16.69 38.98 12.26
C CYS A 108 -15.85 40.25 12.17
N PHE A 109 -14.66 40.17 11.55
CA PHE A 109 -13.77 41.30 11.37
C PHE A 109 -14.38 42.40 10.49
N ALA A 110 -15.08 42.03 9.42
CA ALA A 110 -15.78 42.99 8.58
C ALA A 110 -16.84 43.77 9.37
N ALA A 111 -17.59 43.09 10.26
CA ALA A 111 -18.58 43.74 11.12
C ALA A 111 -17.94 44.69 12.15
N HIS A 112 -16.83 44.28 12.79
CA HIS A 112 -16.09 45.15 13.70
C HIS A 112 -15.50 46.37 12.99
N LEU A 113 -14.91 46.18 11.81
CA LEU A 113 -14.35 47.26 11.01
C LEU A 113 -15.41 48.27 10.59
N ASP A 114 -16.56 47.81 10.08
CA ASP A 114 -17.68 48.67 9.72
C ASP A 114 -18.19 49.48 10.92
N LYS A 115 -18.30 48.84 12.10
CA LYS A 115 -18.69 49.53 13.34
C LYS A 115 -17.69 50.62 13.74
N ILE A 116 -16.40 50.34 13.66
CA ILE A 116 -15.33 51.30 14.01
C ILE A 116 -15.31 52.47 13.01
N GLN A 117 -15.42 52.19 11.71
CA GLN A 117 -15.40 53.21 10.65
C GLN A 117 -16.59 54.17 10.71
N LYS A 118 -17.71 53.77 11.31
CA LYS A 118 -18.89 54.62 11.51
C LYS A 118 -18.72 55.67 12.62
N PHE A 119 -17.70 55.54 13.48
CA PHE A 119 -17.44 56.56 14.50
C PHE A 119 -16.89 57.83 13.84
N ASN A 120 -17.58 58.95 14.06
CA ASN A 120 -17.12 60.27 13.63
C ASN A 120 -16.98 61.22 14.83
N PRO A 121 -15.79 61.27 15.46
CA PRO A 121 -15.53 62.11 16.63
C PRO A 121 -15.79 63.61 16.41
N GLU A 122 -15.65 64.11 15.18
CA GLU A 122 -15.83 65.53 14.84
C GLU A 122 -17.29 65.99 14.98
N GLN A 123 -18.24 65.07 14.90
CA GLN A 123 -19.68 65.37 15.00
C GLN A 123 -20.21 65.25 16.44
N TRP A 124 -19.35 65.00 17.43
CA TRP A 124 -19.77 64.80 18.81
C TRP A 124 -19.92 66.15 19.53
N THR A 125 -21.00 66.30 20.28
CA THR A 125 -21.27 67.51 21.06
C THR A 125 -20.81 67.29 22.50
N ARG A 126 -20.54 68.36 23.25
CA ARG A 126 -20.10 68.26 24.66
C ARG A 126 -21.03 67.41 25.52
N ASP A 127 -22.35 67.50 25.29
CA ASP A 127 -23.35 66.79 26.07
C ASP A 127 -23.35 65.27 25.83
N ASN A 128 -22.90 64.80 24.66
CA ASN A 128 -22.86 63.37 24.31
C ASN A 128 -21.43 62.81 24.17
N LEU A 129 -20.41 63.65 24.35
CA LEU A 129 -19.02 63.28 24.13
C LEU A 129 -18.58 62.11 25.03
N SER A 130 -18.90 62.15 26.32
CA SER A 130 -18.52 61.11 27.28
C SER A 130 -19.11 59.75 26.90
N GLU A 131 -20.42 59.71 26.64
CA GLU A 131 -21.13 58.48 26.28
C GLU A 131 -20.64 57.91 24.94
N LYS A 132 -20.41 58.76 23.94
CA LYS A 132 -19.92 58.32 22.63
C LYS A 132 -18.48 57.82 22.67
N LEU A 133 -17.62 58.47 23.47
CA LEU A 133 -16.25 58.00 23.71
C LEU A 133 -16.26 56.62 24.37
N GLU A 134 -17.06 56.42 25.42
CA GLU A 134 -17.17 55.13 26.10
C GLU A 134 -17.63 54.04 25.13
N LYS A 135 -18.68 54.30 24.33
CA LYS A 135 -19.16 53.35 23.30
C LYS A 135 -18.11 53.04 22.23
N ALA A 136 -17.35 54.04 21.79
CA ALA A 136 -16.31 53.86 20.79
C ALA A 136 -15.13 53.04 21.35
N SER A 137 -14.67 53.37 22.56
CA SER A 137 -13.63 52.60 23.26
C SER A 137 -14.05 51.16 23.47
N MET A 138 -15.25 50.90 24.00
CA MET A 138 -15.77 49.54 24.16
C MET A 138 -15.82 48.77 22.84
N ALA A 139 -16.19 49.42 21.73
CA ALA A 139 -16.23 48.76 20.43
C ALA A 139 -14.84 48.41 19.90
N ILE A 140 -13.83 49.22 20.19
CA ILE A 140 -12.42 48.95 19.87
C ILE A 140 -11.90 47.81 20.74
N ASP A 141 -12.17 47.82 22.04
CA ASP A 141 -11.72 46.78 22.98
C ASP A 141 -12.28 45.41 22.57
N ILE A 142 -13.57 45.33 22.26
CA ILE A 142 -14.20 44.08 21.78
C ILE A 142 -13.54 43.60 20.47
N ALA A 143 -13.26 44.51 19.53
CA ALA A 143 -12.62 44.14 18.27
C ALA A 143 -11.17 43.66 18.46
N ALA A 144 -10.44 44.23 19.42
CA ALA A 144 -9.09 43.82 19.79
C ALA A 144 -9.08 42.42 20.43
N ASP A 145 -9.99 42.19 21.39
CA ASP A 145 -10.15 40.88 22.03
C ASP A 145 -10.50 39.78 21.01
N GLU A 146 -11.38 40.09 20.06
CA GLU A 146 -11.77 39.15 19.00
C GLU A 146 -10.59 38.85 18.05
N TYR A 147 -9.78 39.87 17.73
CA TYR A 147 -8.56 39.67 16.94
C TYR A 147 -7.56 38.76 17.64
N ASP A 148 -7.33 38.97 18.94
CA ASP A 148 -6.40 38.15 19.72
C ASP A 148 -6.89 36.70 19.87
N GLN A 149 -8.20 36.51 20.05
CA GLN A 149 -8.83 35.18 20.06
C GLN A 149 -8.66 34.47 18.72
N ALA A 150 -8.90 35.14 17.60
CA ALA A 150 -8.68 34.57 16.27
C ALA A 150 -7.19 34.22 16.04
N ALA A 151 -6.28 35.13 16.39
CA ALA A 151 -4.83 34.89 16.27
C ALA A 151 -4.37 33.68 17.09
N ALA A 152 -4.95 33.48 18.28
CA ALA A 152 -4.71 32.31 19.11
C ALA A 152 -5.29 31.03 18.49
N HIS A 153 -6.52 31.07 17.97
CA HIS A 153 -7.18 29.94 17.30
C HIS A 153 -6.34 29.43 16.12
N PHE A 154 -5.88 30.33 15.25
CA PHE A 154 -5.13 29.97 14.05
C PHE A 154 -3.63 29.75 14.29
N THR A 155 -3.09 29.90 15.51
CA THR A 155 -1.64 29.91 15.74
C THR A 155 -0.92 28.61 15.32
N ASN A 156 -1.60 27.47 15.38
CA ASN A 156 -1.04 26.17 15.00
C ASN A 156 -1.54 25.70 13.62
N SER A 157 -2.39 26.50 12.98
CA SER A 157 -2.95 26.22 11.67
C SER A 157 -2.03 26.73 10.55
N ARG A 158 -2.39 26.46 9.30
CA ARG A 158 -1.71 27.04 8.14
C ARG A 158 -1.96 28.54 8.05
N SER A 159 -3.13 28.97 8.51
CA SER A 159 -3.62 30.34 8.45
C SER A 159 -3.03 31.26 9.52
N GLY A 160 -2.24 30.72 10.47
CA GLY A 160 -1.57 31.52 11.49
C GLY A 160 -0.66 32.64 10.94
N ALA A 161 -0.16 32.47 9.71
CA ALA A 161 0.64 33.50 9.03
C ALA A 161 -0.13 34.79 8.76
N ILE A 162 -1.47 34.74 8.64
CA ILE A 162 -2.34 35.91 8.45
C ILE A 162 -2.23 36.87 9.66
N PHE A 163 -2.01 36.31 10.85
CA PHE A 163 -1.92 37.04 12.11
C PHE A 163 -0.47 37.36 12.51
N GLY A 164 0.48 37.29 11.56
CA GLY A 164 1.89 37.63 11.79
C GLY A 164 2.68 36.60 12.60
N ARG A 165 2.12 35.41 12.87
CA ARG A 165 2.80 34.31 13.57
C ARG A 165 3.26 33.27 12.55
N PRO A 166 4.55 32.87 12.52
CA PRO A 166 5.05 31.91 11.53
C PRO A 166 4.31 30.58 11.68
N SER A 167 3.66 30.12 10.61
CA SER A 167 2.97 28.82 10.60
C SER A 167 3.96 27.70 10.92
N LYS A 168 3.68 26.94 11.98
CA LYS A 168 4.57 25.89 12.50
C LYS A 168 4.74 24.70 11.56
N ARG A 169 3.88 24.53 10.54
CA ARG A 169 3.96 23.43 9.55
C ARG A 169 5.18 23.52 8.61
N GLY A 170 5.95 24.61 8.62
CA GLY A 170 7.15 24.76 7.78
C GLY A 170 8.46 24.16 8.33
N ARG A 171 8.48 23.60 9.55
CA ARG A 171 9.72 23.25 10.26
C ARG A 171 9.96 21.74 10.43
N GLY A 172 9.64 20.97 9.39
CA GLY A 172 9.78 19.51 9.37
C GLY A 172 10.33 18.98 8.04
N ALA A 173 11.38 19.61 7.49
CA ALA A 173 12.07 19.08 6.31
C ALA A 173 13.53 19.57 6.23
N VAL A 174 14.37 19.21 7.19
CA VAL A 174 15.82 19.13 6.95
C VAL A 174 16.32 17.87 7.65
N LYS A 175 16.59 16.85 6.85
CA LYS A 175 17.27 15.61 7.25
C LYS A 175 18.77 15.91 7.44
N HIS A 176 19.37 15.28 8.45
CA HIS A 176 20.73 14.77 8.40
C HIS A 176 20.69 13.32 8.87
#